data_AF-A0A534PN32-F1
#
_entry.id   AF-A0A534PN32-F1
#
_cell.length_a   1.000
_cell.length_b   1.000
_cell.length_c   1.000
_cell.angle_alpha   90.00
_cell.angle_beta   90.00
_cell.angle_gamma   90.00
#
_symmetry.space_group_name_H-M   'P 1'
#
loop_
_entity.id
_entity.type
_entity.pdbx_description
1 polymer ?
#
loop_
_entity_poly.entity_id
_entity_poly.type
_entity_poly.pdbx_seq_one_letter_code
_entity_poly.pdbx_strand_id
1 'polypeptide(L)'
;MNWTDVAGQDRAVRVLRSALVRDQAHHAYLLAGPAGVGKELLARVFALAANCEAEQPEARPCGVCSHCRAIARGNFPDVMWVMPQSEMVARGLISRADLETAPSKEIRVDEIRALAKRLSLAALRGR
;
A
#
# COMPACT_ATOMS: atom_id res chain seq x y z
N MET A 1 -11.12 -5.24 -4.97
CA MET A 1 -9.95 -5.31 -4.07
C MET A 1 -10.43 -5.32 -2.64
N ASN A 2 -10.63 -6.52 -2.11
CA ASN A 2 -11.11 -6.83 -0.77
C ASN A 2 -10.34 -8.04 -0.22
N TRP A 3 -10.53 -8.39 1.05
CA TRP A 3 -9.91 -9.55 1.70
C TRP A 3 -10.19 -10.86 0.96
N THR A 4 -11.38 -11.00 0.38
CA THR A 4 -11.82 -12.17 -0.39
C THR A 4 -11.06 -12.34 -1.70
N ASP A 5 -10.39 -11.30 -2.20
CA ASP A 5 -9.60 -11.38 -3.43
C ASP A 5 -8.25 -12.07 -3.18
N VAL A 6 -7.83 -12.23 -1.92
CA VAL A 6 -6.60 -12.91 -1.53
C VAL A 6 -6.86 -14.40 -1.30
N ALA A 7 -6.86 -15.18 -2.38
CA ALA A 7 -7.12 -16.62 -2.32
C ALA A 7 -5.96 -17.41 -1.66
N GLY A 8 -6.32 -18.39 -0.83
CA GLY A 8 -5.37 -19.36 -0.27
C GLY A 8 -4.44 -18.84 0.83
N GLN A 9 -4.70 -17.64 1.37
CA GLN A 9 -3.89 -17.01 2.43
C GLN A 9 -4.71 -16.71 3.70
N ASP A 10 -5.63 -17.59 4.07
CA ASP A 10 -6.59 -17.37 5.16
C ASP A 10 -5.94 -16.98 6.50
N ARG A 11 -4.79 -17.59 6.82
CA ARG A 11 -4.06 -17.27 8.05
C ARG A 11 -3.53 -15.84 8.02
N ALA A 12 -2.88 -15.43 6.93
CA ALA A 12 -2.29 -14.10 6.82
C ALA A 12 -3.38 -13.01 6.79
N VAL A 13 -4.45 -13.23 6.02
CA VAL A 13 -5.63 -12.35 5.99
C VAL A 13 -6.23 -12.19 7.38
N ARG A 14 -6.43 -13.30 8.12
CA ARG A 14 -6.99 -13.27 9.46
C ARG A 14 -6.12 -12.45 10.42
N VAL A 15 -4.81 -12.68 10.43
CA VAL A 15 -3.87 -11.96 11.31
C VAL A 15 -3.93 -10.46 11.06
N LEU A 16 -3.82 -10.03 9.79
CA LEU A 16 -3.81 -8.62 9.43
C LEU A 16 -5.18 -7.95 9.67
N ARG A 17 -6.27 -8.62 9.30
CA ARG A 17 -7.63 -8.11 9.54
C ARG A 17 -7.91 -7.97 11.04
N SER A 18 -7.55 -8.97 11.84
CA SER A 18 -7.72 -8.91 13.30
C SER A 18 -6.88 -7.82 13.94
N ALA A 19 -5.66 -7.58 13.46
CA ALA A 19 -4.80 -6.50 13.96
C ALA A 19 -5.44 -5.12 13.75
N LEU A 20 -6.06 -4.87 12.58
CA LEU A 20 -6.77 -3.62 12.32
C LEU A 20 -8.04 -3.48 13.16
N VAL A 21 -8.83 -4.56 13.28
CA VAL A 21 -10.07 -4.55 14.07
C VAL A 21 -9.80 -4.25 15.55
N ARG A 22 -8.69 -4.77 16.09
CA ARG A 22 -8.30 -4.60 17.49
C ARG A 22 -7.48 -3.34 17.76
N ASP A 23 -7.20 -2.54 16.72
CA ASP A 23 -6.29 -1.39 16.80
C ASP A 23 -4.89 -1.77 17.37
N GLN A 24 -4.37 -2.91 16.90
CA GLN A 24 -3.11 -3.52 17.33
C GLN A 24 -2.18 -3.79 16.14
N ALA A 25 -2.28 -2.96 15.10
CA ALA A 25 -1.38 -3.06 13.96
C ALA A 25 0.06 -2.70 14.37
N HIS A 26 1.03 -3.52 13.98
CA HIS A 26 2.44 -3.23 14.17
C HIS A 26 2.93 -2.22 13.12
N HIS A 27 4.03 -1.53 13.44
CA HIS A 27 4.64 -0.52 12.56
C HIS A 27 5.24 -1.10 11.28
N ALA A 28 5.52 -2.40 11.23
CA ALA A 28 6.11 -3.06 10.07
C ALA A 28 5.65 -4.52 9.93
N TYR A 29 5.45 -4.93 8.68
CA TYR A 29 5.11 -6.30 8.31
C TYR A 29 6.01 -6.77 7.16
N LEU A 30 6.60 -7.95 7.29
CA LEU A 30 7.32 -8.63 6.22
C LEU A 30 6.45 -9.75 5.65
N LEU A 31 6.04 -9.62 4.39
CA LEU A 31 5.32 -10.66 3.66
C LEU A 31 6.32 -11.50 2.87
N ALA A 32 6.45 -12.78 3.22
CA ALA A 32 7.42 -13.70 2.61
C ALA A 32 6.72 -14.85 1.89
N GLY A 33 7.34 -15.35 0.82
CA GLY A 33 6.84 -16.48 0.02
C GLY A 33 7.21 -16.38 -1.47
N PRO A 34 6.92 -17.42 -2.27
CA PRO A 34 7.23 -17.45 -3.70
C PRO A 34 6.63 -16.30 -4.52
N ALA A 35 7.16 -16.04 -5.72
CA ALA A 35 6.55 -15.08 -6.64
C ALA A 35 5.13 -15.52 -7.04
N GLY A 36 4.21 -14.56 -7.24
CA GLY A 36 2.84 -14.84 -7.66
C GLY A 36 1.84 -15.25 -6.56
N VAL A 37 2.28 -15.51 -5.33
CA VAL A 37 1.38 -15.95 -4.22
C VAL A 37 0.46 -14.87 -3.64
N GLY A 38 0.44 -13.66 -4.23
CA GLY A 38 -0.44 -12.57 -3.80
C GLY A 38 0.09 -11.67 -2.66
N LYS A 39 1.41 -11.65 -2.40
CA LYS A 39 2.02 -10.78 -1.36
C LYS A 39 1.69 -9.30 -1.56
N GLU A 40 1.88 -8.80 -2.77
CA GLU A 40 1.60 -7.40 -3.12
C GLU A 40 0.09 -7.10 -3.00
N LEU A 41 -0.75 -8.03 -3.45
CA LEU A 41 -2.20 -7.90 -3.33
C LEU A 41 -2.64 -7.80 -1.87
N LEU A 42 -2.09 -8.65 -0.99
CA LEU A 42 -2.39 -8.62 0.44
C LEU A 42 -1.93 -7.31 1.09
N ALA A 43 -0.72 -6.83 0.77
CA ALA A 43 -0.23 -5.53 1.24
C ALA A 43 -1.16 -4.38 0.82
N ARG A 44 -1.65 -4.43 -0.42
CA ARG A 44 -2.56 -3.42 -0.97
C ARG A 44 -3.94 -3.45 -0.32
N VAL A 45 -4.51 -4.63 -0.09
CA VAL A 45 -5.77 -4.80 0.65
C VAL A 45 -5.62 -4.31 2.09
N PHE A 46 -4.50 -4.62 2.74
CA PHE A 46 -4.20 -4.13 4.09
C PHE A 46 -4.12 -2.60 4.14
N ALA A 47 -3.41 -1.97 3.20
CA ALA A 47 -3.34 -0.51 3.10
C ALA A 47 -4.72 0.14 2.85
N LEU A 48 -5.55 -0.47 1.99
CA LEU A 48 -6.94 -0.06 1.77
C LEU A 48 -7.75 -0.14 3.06
N ALA A 49 -7.62 -1.21 3.83
CA ALA A 49 -8.37 -1.44 5.05
C ALA A 49 -7.93 -0.47 6.17
N ALA A 50 -6.62 -0.26 6.33
CA ALA A 50 -6.06 0.64 7.33
C ALA A 50 -6.52 2.10 7.14
N ASN A 51 -6.64 2.54 5.89
CA ASN A 51 -7.01 3.91 5.54
C ASN A 51 -8.50 4.11 5.21
N CYS A 52 -9.32 3.06 5.34
CA CYS A 52 -10.73 3.11 4.96
C CYS A 52 -11.52 4.02 5.91
N GLU A 53 -12.44 4.81 5.34
CA GLU A 53 -13.29 5.75 6.10
C GLU A 53 -14.49 5.08 6.80
N ALA A 54 -14.67 3.76 6.66
CA ALA A 54 -15.80 3.07 7.28
C ALA A 54 -15.66 3.09 8.80
N GLU A 55 -16.73 3.43 9.51
CA GLU A 55 -16.71 3.56 10.97
C GLU A 55 -16.41 2.23 11.65
N GLN A 56 -17.08 1.16 11.21
CA GLN A 56 -16.88 -0.21 11.70
C GLN A 56 -15.59 -0.81 11.12
N PRO A 57 -14.57 -1.15 11.95
CA PRO A 57 -13.32 -1.75 11.47
C PRO A 57 -13.51 -3.05 10.70
N GLU A 58 -14.52 -3.85 11.05
CA GLU A 58 -14.83 -5.13 10.42
C GLU A 58 -15.29 -4.98 8.96
N ALA A 59 -15.87 -3.82 8.63
CA ALA A 59 -16.33 -3.46 7.30
C ALA A 59 -15.21 -2.91 6.39
N ARG A 60 -13.98 -2.76 6.91
CA ARG A 60 -12.83 -2.26 6.14
C ARG A 60 -12.12 -3.39 5.38
N PRO A 61 -11.74 -3.20 4.10
CA PRO A 61 -11.99 -2.03 3.26
C PRO A 61 -13.41 -2.06 2.65
N CYS A 62 -14.10 -0.92 2.62
CA CYS A 62 -15.45 -0.85 2.04
C CYS A 62 -15.45 -0.75 0.50
N GLY A 63 -14.32 -0.38 -0.11
CA GLY A 63 -14.17 -0.26 -1.56
C GLY A 63 -14.84 0.95 -2.21
N VAL A 64 -15.77 1.63 -1.52
CA VAL A 64 -16.59 2.72 -2.10
C VAL A 64 -16.22 4.12 -1.59
N CYS A 65 -15.58 4.22 -0.42
CA CYS A 65 -15.19 5.51 0.16
C CYS A 65 -14.12 6.22 -0.67
N SER A 66 -13.89 7.50 -0.39
CA SER A 66 -12.95 8.33 -1.16
C SER A 66 -11.52 7.79 -1.04
N HIS A 67 -11.13 7.36 0.16
CA HIS A 67 -9.81 6.78 0.44
C HIS A 67 -9.61 5.45 -0.30
N CYS A 68 -10.59 4.53 -0.22
CA CYS A 68 -10.50 3.26 -0.92
C CYS A 68 -10.35 3.44 -2.44
N ARG A 69 -11.14 4.34 -3.05
CA ARG A 69 -11.04 4.62 -4.48
C ARG A 69 -9.70 5.26 -4.86
N ALA A 70 -9.18 6.17 -4.03
CA ALA A 70 -7.91 6.85 -4.23
C ALA A 70 -6.71 5.86 -4.18
N ILE A 71 -6.65 5.02 -3.14
CA ILE A 71 -5.61 3.99 -2.98
C ILE A 71 -5.70 2.94 -4.09
N ALA A 72 -6.92 2.54 -4.47
CA ALA A 72 -7.16 1.61 -5.57
C ALA A 72 -6.72 2.17 -6.94
N ARG A 73 -6.53 3.49 -7.07
CA ARG A 73 -5.95 4.14 -8.24
C ARG A 73 -4.46 4.48 -8.10
N GLY A 74 -3.85 4.15 -6.96
CA GLY A 74 -2.47 4.52 -6.67
C GLY A 74 -2.27 6.02 -6.40
N ASN A 75 -3.34 6.77 -6.14
CA ASN A 75 -3.30 8.22 -5.95
C ASN A 75 -3.84 8.59 -4.56
N PHE A 76 -3.14 8.18 -3.50
CA PHE A 76 -3.49 8.52 -2.13
C PHE A 76 -2.26 9.04 -1.37
N PRO A 77 -2.33 10.21 -0.71
CA PRO A 77 -1.16 10.82 -0.09
C PRO A 77 -0.47 9.93 0.95
N ASP A 78 -1.22 9.24 1.82
CA ASP A 78 -0.60 8.49 2.93
C ASP A 78 -0.28 7.02 2.57
N VAL A 79 -0.35 6.67 1.29
CA VAL A 79 0.05 5.34 0.79
C VAL A 79 0.97 5.53 -0.39
N MET A 80 2.21 5.06 -0.27
CA MET A 80 3.22 5.17 -1.32
C MET A 80 3.80 3.81 -1.69
N TRP A 81 4.25 3.72 -2.95
CA TRP A 81 4.98 2.57 -3.46
C TRP A 81 6.45 2.93 -3.59
N VAL A 82 7.31 2.00 -3.20
CA VAL A 82 8.77 2.14 -3.33
C VAL A 82 9.26 0.94 -4.12
N MET A 83 9.72 1.22 -5.34
CA MET A 83 10.24 0.25 -6.30
C MET A 83 11.06 1.02 -7.35
N PRO A 84 11.85 0.36 -8.20
CA PRO A 84 12.58 1.05 -9.25
C PRO A 84 11.68 1.92 -10.13
N GLN A 85 12.14 3.10 -10.51
CA GLN A 85 11.36 4.04 -11.34
C GLN A 85 10.90 3.42 -12.66
N SER A 86 11.70 2.55 -13.27
CA SER A 86 11.32 1.82 -14.48
C SER A 86 10.09 0.94 -14.28
N GLU A 87 9.96 0.31 -13.11
CA GLU A 87 8.80 -0.47 -12.73
C GLU A 87 7.59 0.42 -12.41
N MET A 88 7.81 1.56 -11.73
CA MET A 88 6.75 2.54 -11.48
C MET A 88 6.14 3.10 -12.77
N VAL A 89 6.98 3.44 -13.76
CA VAL A 89 6.54 3.90 -15.08
C VAL A 89 5.78 2.79 -15.81
N ALA A 90 6.30 1.55 -15.80
CA ALA A 90 5.63 0.42 -16.45
C ALA A 90 4.24 0.13 -15.86
N ARG A 91 4.07 0.41 -14.56
CA ARG A 91 2.80 0.26 -13.84
C ARG A 91 1.91 1.50 -13.87
N GLY A 92 2.34 2.58 -14.53
CA GLY A 92 1.58 3.84 -14.64
C GLY A 92 1.43 4.60 -13.32
N LEU A 93 2.32 4.37 -12.35
CA LEU A 93 2.31 5.07 -11.05
C LEU A 93 2.93 6.47 -11.12
N ILE A 94 3.82 6.70 -12.08
CA ILE A 94 4.45 7.98 -12.40
C ILE A 94 4.52 8.14 -13.92
N SER A 95 4.48 9.37 -14.43
CA SER A 95 4.71 9.61 -15.84
C SER A 95 6.20 9.66 -16.13
N ARG A 96 6.62 9.17 -17.30
CA ARG A 96 7.99 9.37 -17.80
C ARG A 96 8.32 10.86 -17.97
N ALA A 97 7.30 11.69 -18.24
CA ALA A 97 7.47 13.13 -18.35
C ALA A 97 7.81 13.82 -17.02
N ASP A 98 7.51 13.17 -15.88
CA ASP A 98 7.78 13.70 -14.54
C ASP A 98 9.24 13.46 -14.10
N LEU A 99 10.04 12.77 -14.93
CA LEU A 99 11.41 12.37 -14.59
C LEU A 99 12.43 13.22 -15.37
N GLU A 100 13.38 13.81 -14.63
CA GLU A 100 14.50 14.56 -15.20
C GLU A 100 15.50 13.65 -15.95
N THR A 101 15.57 12.38 -15.57
CA THR A 101 16.54 11.41 -16.10
C THR A 101 15.84 10.13 -16.56
N ALA A 102 16.59 9.27 -17.24
CA ALA A 102 16.10 7.96 -17.61
C ALA A 102 15.69 7.15 -16.34
N PRO A 103 14.54 6.47 -16.38
CA PRO A 103 14.01 5.76 -15.22
C PRO A 103 14.95 4.65 -14.77
N SER A 104 15.34 4.68 -13.50
CA SER A 104 16.24 3.71 -12.89
C SER A 104 15.69 2.28 -12.88
N LYS A 105 16.56 1.28 -13.05
CA LYS A 105 16.27 -0.15 -12.80
C LYS A 105 16.47 -0.56 -11.35
N GLU A 106 17.08 0.30 -10.54
CA GLU A 106 17.36 0.09 -9.12
C GLU A 106 16.80 1.24 -8.30
N ILE A 107 16.50 0.99 -7.03
CA ILE A 107 16.12 2.04 -6.09
C ILE A 107 17.39 2.82 -5.71
N ARG A 108 17.41 4.11 -6.01
CA ARG A 108 18.54 5.00 -5.73
C ARG A 108 18.50 5.54 -4.30
N VAL A 109 19.66 5.98 -3.80
CA VAL A 109 19.80 6.55 -2.44
C VAL A 109 18.89 7.77 -2.23
N ASP A 110 18.67 8.59 -3.26
CA ASP A 110 17.82 9.77 -3.13
C ASP A 110 16.33 9.42 -2.99
N GLU A 111 15.89 8.30 -3.56
CA GLU A 111 14.53 7.77 -3.36
C GLU A 111 14.35 7.30 -1.92
N ILE A 112 15.37 6.66 -1.33
CA ILE A 112 15.38 6.28 0.10
C ILE A 112 15.37 7.52 0.99
N ARG A 113 16.15 8.56 0.68
CA ARG A 113 16.15 9.83 1.43
C ARG A 113 14.79 10.53 1.36
N ALA A 114 14.17 10.55 0.18
CA ALA A 114 12.82 11.10 0.00
C ALA A 114 11.78 10.32 0.81
N LEU A 115 11.87 8.99 0.82
CA LEU A 115 11.04 8.13 1.67
C LEU A 115 11.24 8.45 3.16
N ALA A 116 12.48 8.52 3.64
CA ALA A 116 12.78 8.82 5.05
C ALA A 116 12.22 10.18 5.47
N LYS A 117 12.38 11.21 4.62
CA LYS A 117 11.78 12.54 4.83
C LYS A 117 10.25 12.50 4.86
N ARG A 118 9.62 11.64 4.04
CA ARG A 118 8.16 11.52 4.03
C ARG A 118 7.64 10.80 5.28
N LEU A 119 8.33 9.75 5.72
CA LEU A 119 8.00 9.04 6.95
C LEU A 119 8.14 9.90 8.21
N SER A 120 8.92 10.98 8.16
CA SER A 120 9.01 11.94 9.27
C SER A 120 7.87 12.97 9.31
N LEU A 121 6.95 12.96 8.34
CA LEU A 121 5.80 13.87 8.30
C LEU A 121 4.58 13.23 9.00
N ALA A 122 3.70 14.08 9.55
CA ALA A 122 2.40 13.63 10.03
C ALA A 122 1.51 13.17 8.84
N ALA A 123 0.57 12.27 9.12
CA ALA A 123 -0.42 11.82 8.15
C ALA A 123 -1.24 13.02 7.63
N LEU A 124 -1.44 13.08 6.31
CA LEU A 124 -2.17 14.17 5.66
C LEU A 124 -3.69 13.93 5.66
N ARG A 125 -4.11 12.67 5.53
CA ARG A 125 -5.52 12.22 5.50
C ARG A 125 -5.78 10.95 6.30
N GLY A 126 -4.76 10.16 6.61
CA GLY A 126 -4.82 8.99 7.49
C GLY A 126 -5.03 9.36 8.97
N ARG A 127 -5.57 8.42 9.76
CA ARG A 127 -5.54 8.48 11.22
C ARG A 127 -4.20 7.99 11.74
#